data_AF-A0AAU4E0L5-F1
#
_entry.id   AF-A0AAU4E0L5-F1
#
_cell.length_a   1.000
_cell.length_b   1.000
_cell.length_c   1.000
_cell.angle_alpha   90.00
_cell.angle_beta   90.00
_cell.angle_gamma   90.00
#
_symmetry.space_group_name_H-M   'P 1'
#
loop_
_entity.id
_entity.type
_entity.pdbx_description
1 polymer ?
#
loop_
_entity_poly.entity_id
_entity_poly.type
_entity_poly.pdbx_seq_one_letter_code
_entity_poly.pdbx_strand_id
1 'polypeptide(L)'
;METWRVIATALLAAAGLPLVLVVMAKVRDRTRSSGQVALGGVVTFTLLVVLGVLMLTVLPGLATWLLVAAVAAAVSVMLLAS
;
A
#
# COMPACT_ATOMS: atom_id res chain seq x y z
N MET A 1 2.08 0.50 -22.87
CA MET A 1 1.55 0.85 -21.54
C MET A 1 1.00 2.25 -21.61
N GLU A 2 -0.28 2.47 -21.25
CA GLU A 2 -0.81 3.83 -21.21
C GLU A 2 -0.17 4.64 -20.06
N THR A 3 0.19 5.89 -20.33
CA THR A 3 0.88 6.78 -19.37
C THR A 3 0.13 6.91 -18.04
N TRP A 4 -1.20 6.95 -18.07
CA TRP A 4 -2.02 7.09 -16.86
C TRP A 4 -1.87 5.91 -15.90
N ARG A 5 -1.61 4.68 -16.40
CA ARG A 5 -1.40 3.49 -15.54
C ARG A 5 -0.08 3.57 -14.78
N VAL A 6 0.95 4.08 -15.43
CA VAL A 6 2.27 4.30 -14.81
C VAL A 6 2.14 5.34 -13.71
N ILE A 7 1.45 6.45 -13.98
CA ILE A 7 1.18 7.50 -12.98
C ILE A 7 0.40 6.93 -11.80
N ALA A 8 -0.69 6.21 -12.04
CA ALA A 8 -1.49 5.64 -10.96
C ALA A 8 -0.70 4.63 -10.11
N THR A 9 0.13 3.80 -10.73
CA THR A 9 0.99 2.84 -10.02
C THR A 9 2.07 3.55 -9.20
N ALA A 10 2.64 4.64 -9.71
CA ALA A 10 3.59 5.47 -8.96
C ALA A 10 2.93 6.14 -7.75
N LEU A 11 1.70 6.65 -7.90
CA LEU A 11 0.91 7.20 -6.80
C LEU A 11 0.57 6.12 -5.76
N LEU A 12 0.20 4.91 -6.21
CA LEU A 12 -0.02 3.77 -5.33
C LEU A 12 1.25 3.45 -4.52
N ALA A 13 2.42 3.41 -5.17
CA ALA A 13 3.69 3.15 -4.47
C ALA A 13 4.01 4.28 -3.47
N ALA A 14 3.81 5.54 -3.85
CA ALA A 14 4.04 6.69 -2.99
C ALA A 14 3.18 6.67 -1.72
N ALA A 15 1.91 6.27 -1.82
CA ALA A 15 1.01 6.13 -0.67
C ALA A 15 1.22 4.81 0.10
N GLY A 16 1.49 3.72 -0.61
CA GLY A 16 1.56 2.37 -0.05
C GLY A 16 2.85 2.08 0.70
N LEU A 17 4.00 2.63 0.28
CA LEU A 17 5.27 2.40 0.98
C LEU A 17 5.27 2.92 2.42
N PRO A 18 4.81 4.15 2.72
CA PRO A 18 4.64 4.59 4.10
C PRO A 18 3.62 3.74 4.87
N LEU A 19 2.55 3.28 4.21
CA LEU A 19 1.55 2.40 4.83
C LEU A 19 2.17 1.08 5.31
N VAL A 20 3.09 0.49 4.55
CA VAL A 20 3.84 -0.71 4.99
C VAL A 20 4.59 -0.45 6.30
N LEU A 21 5.27 0.70 6.40
CA LEU A 21 6.02 1.07 7.61
C LEU A 21 5.08 1.31 8.80
N VAL A 22 3.93 1.95 8.57
CA VAL A 22 2.90 2.16 9.60
C VAL A 22 2.36 0.82 10.09
N VAL A 23 2.09 -0.15 9.21
CA VAL A 23 1.65 -1.49 9.60
C VAL A 23 2.71 -2.18 10.45
N MET A 24 3.98 -2.13 10.05
CA MET A 24 5.09 -2.68 10.83
C MET A 24 5.17 -2.05 12.23
N ALA A 25 5.02 -0.72 12.33
CA ALA A 25 5.00 -0.02 13.61
C ALA A 25 3.82 -0.47 14.49
N LYS A 26 2.60 -0.53 13.95
CA LYS A 26 1.43 -0.96 14.72
C LYS A 26 1.51 -2.42 15.17
N VAL A 27 2.07 -3.31 14.34
CA VAL A 27 2.32 -4.69 14.74
C VAL A 27 3.34 -4.74 15.86
N ARG A 28 4.44 -3.98 15.75
CA ARG A 28 5.48 -3.91 16.79
C ARG A 28 4.90 -3.48 18.12
N ASP A 29 4.07 -2.45 18.12
CA ASP A 29 3.52 -1.87 19.34
C ASP A 29 2.54 -2.83 20.04
N ARG A 30 1.83 -3.68 19.26
CA ARG A 30 0.89 -4.67 19.80
C ARG A 30 1.55 -5.96 20.27
N THR A 31 2.59 -6.42 19.58
CA THR A 31 3.10 -7.79 19.73
C THR A 31 4.49 -7.85 20.34
N ARG A 32 5.25 -6.75 20.27
CA ARG A 32 6.68 -6.67 20.65
C ARG A 32 7.54 -7.78 20.05
N SER A 33 7.11 -8.38 18.93
CA SER A 33 7.79 -9.51 18.27
C SER A 33 8.29 -9.12 16.89
N SER A 34 9.62 -9.14 16.70
CA SER A 34 10.25 -8.82 15.43
C SER A 34 9.82 -9.75 14.29
N GLY A 35 9.53 -11.03 14.58
CA GLY A 35 9.05 -11.99 13.58
C GLY A 35 7.66 -11.62 13.05
N GLN A 36 6.74 -11.20 13.93
CA GLN A 36 5.41 -10.76 13.52
C GLN A 36 5.45 -9.42 12.77
N VAL A 37 6.35 -8.51 13.16
CA VAL A 37 6.59 -7.25 12.45
C VAL A 37 7.07 -7.51 11.02
N ALA A 38 8.04 -8.42 10.84
CA ALA A 38 8.54 -8.81 9.54
C ALA A 38 7.43 -9.44 8.67
N LEU A 39 6.62 -10.34 9.23
CA LEU A 39 5.47 -10.92 8.53
C LEU A 39 4.45 -9.86 8.11
N GLY A 40 4.09 -8.94 9.00
CA GLY A 40 3.16 -7.85 8.68
C GLY A 40 3.68 -6.95 7.57
N GLY A 41 4.99 -6.63 7.59
CA GLY A 41 5.66 -5.87 6.55
C GLY A 41 5.65 -6.60 5.20
N VAL A 42 6.10 -7.86 5.17
CA VAL A 42 6.17 -8.67 3.95
C VAL A 42 4.80 -8.86 3.32
N VAL A 43 3.77 -9.23 4.10
CA VAL A 43 2.41 -9.43 3.57
C VAL A 43 1.86 -8.15 2.94
N THR A 44 2.02 -7.02 3.63
CA THR A 44 1.53 -5.72 3.14
C THR A 44 2.29 -5.27 1.90
N PHE A 45 3.61 -5.46 1.87
CA PHE A 45 4.45 -5.14 0.72
C PHE A 45 4.15 -6.02 -0.49
N THR A 46 3.97 -7.33 -0.30
CA THR A 46 3.61 -8.25 -1.38
C THR A 46 2.27 -7.88 -1.99
N LEU A 47 1.26 -7.54 -1.17
CA LEU A 47 -0.02 -7.04 -1.68
C LEU A 47 0.15 -5.78 -2.52
N LEU A 48 0.98 -4.83 -2.08
CA LEU A 48 1.27 -3.61 -2.84
C LEU A 48 1.90 -3.91 -4.21
N VAL A 49 2.85 -4.85 -4.26
CA VAL A 49 3.48 -5.29 -5.52
C VAL A 49 2.47 -5.96 -6.44
N VAL A 50 1.64 -6.87 -5.91
CA VAL A 50 0.59 -7.55 -6.69
C VAL A 50 -0.40 -6.53 -7.26
N LEU A 51 -0.85 -5.56 -6.47
CA LEU A 51 -1.73 -4.49 -6.94
C LEU A 51 -1.06 -3.64 -8.02
N GLY A 52 0.22 -3.30 -7.87
CA GLY A 52 0.97 -2.56 -8.88
C GLY A 52 1.06 -3.32 -10.22
N VAL A 53 1.33 -4.62 -10.17
CA VAL A 53 1.36 -5.46 -11.38
C VAL A 53 -0.03 -5.54 -12.03
N LEU A 54 -1.09 -5.71 -11.23
CA LEU A 54 -2.46 -5.75 -11.76
C LEU A 54 -2.90 -4.41 -12.37
N MET A 55 -2.56 -3.29 -11.73
CA MET A 55 -2.79 -1.93 -12.26
C MET A 55 -2.08 -1.71 -13.59
N LEU A 56 -0.85 -2.21 -13.73
CA LEU A 56 -0.07 -2.09 -14.96
C LEU A 56 -0.55 -2.99 -16.08
N THR A 57 -1.30 -4.07 -15.79
CA THR A 57 -1.65 -5.10 -16.78
C THR A 57 -3.14 -5.15 -17.10
N VAL A 58 -4.01 -5.34 -16.12
CA VAL A 58 -5.41 -5.77 -16.38
C VAL A 58 -6.50 -4.95 -15.69
N LEU A 59 -6.16 -4.10 -14.71
CA LEU A 59 -7.19 -3.37 -13.96
C LEU A 59 -7.87 -2.26 -14.79
N PRO A 60 -9.21 -2.16 -14.76
CA PRO A 60 -9.94 -1.06 -15.41
C PRO A 60 -9.71 0.27 -14.69
N GLY A 61 -9.80 1.38 -15.43
CA GLY A 61 -9.44 2.72 -14.93
C GLY A 61 -10.12 3.12 -13.62
N LEU A 62 -11.42 2.87 -13.48
CA LEU A 62 -12.15 3.19 -12.24
C LEU A 62 -11.59 2.41 -11.03
N ALA A 63 -11.33 1.12 -11.19
CA ALA A 63 -10.78 0.29 -10.11
C ALA A 63 -9.37 0.75 -9.70
N THR A 64 -8.54 1.15 -10.68
CA THR A 64 -7.21 1.68 -10.43
C THR A 64 -7.28 2.94 -9.56
N TRP A 65 -8.10 3.92 -9.94
CA TRP A 65 -8.18 5.17 -9.18
C TRP A 65 -8.83 4.99 -7.80
N LEU A 66 -9.80 4.08 -7.66
CA LEU A 66 -10.38 3.75 -6.36
C LEU A 66 -9.35 3.12 -5.41
N LEU A 67 -8.46 2.24 -5.92
CA LEU A 67 -7.38 1.68 -5.11
C LEU A 67 -6.38 2.75 -4.67
N VAL A 68 -5.98 3.64 -5.56
CA VAL A 68 -5.10 4.76 -5.21
C VAL A 68 -5.74 5.61 -4.11
N ALA A 69 -7.01 5.99 -4.27
CA ALA A 69 -7.75 6.78 -3.29
C ALA A 69 -7.87 6.05 -1.94
N ALA A 70 -8.15 4.75 -1.95
CA ALA A 70 -8.29 3.95 -0.75
C ALA A 70 -6.96 3.85 0.03
N VAL A 71 -5.86 3.56 -0.64
CA VAL A 71 -4.53 3.47 0.00
C VAL A 71 -4.08 4.83 0.50
N ALA A 72 -4.29 5.90 -0.28
CA ALA A 72 -4.00 7.27 0.14
C ALA A 72 -4.82 7.66 1.38
N ALA A 73 -6.12 7.38 1.40
CA ALA A 73 -6.97 7.66 2.56
C ALA A 73 -6.53 6.85 3.78
N ALA A 74 -6.24 5.56 3.61
CA ALA A 74 -5.79 4.70 4.70
C ALA A 74 -4.49 5.21 5.34
N VAL A 75 -3.47 5.54 4.53
CA VAL A 75 -2.21 6.04 5.04
C VAL A 75 -2.38 7.42 5.69
N SER A 76 -3.16 8.32 5.08
CA SER A 76 -3.43 9.64 5.66
C SER A 76 -4.14 9.53 7.01
N VAL A 77 -5.21 8.74 7.11
CA VAL A 77 -5.94 8.54 8.37
C VAL A 77 -5.04 7.92 9.42
N MET A 78 -4.25 6.90 9.05
CA MET A 78 -3.35 6.28 10.01
C MET A 78 -2.28 7.24 10.51
N LEU A 79 -1.68 8.06 9.64
CA LEU A 79 -0.67 9.04 10.02
C LEU A 79 -1.25 10.17 10.88
N LEU A 80 -2.47 10.62 10.59
CA LEU A 80 -3.15 11.65 11.38
C LEU A 80 -3.63 11.15 12.74
N ALA A 81 -3.91 9.85 12.87
CA ALA A 81 -4.36 9.21 14.11
C ALA A 81 -3.21 8.59 14.93
N SER A 82 -1.96 8.76 14.49
CA SER A 82 -0.74 8.31 15.20
C SER A 82 -0.20 9.43 16.08
#